data_AF-A0A0E3NT66-F1
#
_entry.id   AF-A0A0E3NT66-F1
#
_cell.length_a   1.000
_cell.length_b   1.000
_cell.length_c   1.000
_cell.angle_alpha   90.00
_cell.angle_beta   90.00
_cell.angle_gamma   90.00
#
_symmetry.space_group_name_H-M   'P 1'
#
loop_
_entity.id
_entity.type
_entity.pdbx_description
1 polymer ?
#
loop_
_entity_poly.entity_id
_entity_poly.type
_entity_poly.pdbx_seq_one_letter_code
_entity_poly.pdbx_strand_id
1 'polypeptide(L)'
;MTGKKVPSDLLTVIGLVILTDLFVLMPGLSETVFRNILGLPLVLFLPGYALIAALFPAKSDLDGIERTALSFGLSIAVVPLIGLFLNYTPWGIRLLPILLSLSLFTFAMCGLAYLRRVELPEADAFEVPFKKTALGLKAEILEKPGSGLDKALTIILVLSILLSVVTLFYVILTPKEGEHFTEFYILGPEGIADNYPTNYTLGGSGTVIVGIVNHEYSPVNYTMDVKLENKSLPLPENLQQITLAHNETWEEPLTLSPPIEGKDMKLEFLLFNETDKNTPYRDLHLWINVNSTDN
;
A
#
# COMPACT_ATOMS: atom_id res chain seq x y z
N MET A 1 -19.60 -42.41 -17.87
CA MET A 1 -19.46 -41.04 -17.33
C MET A 1 -20.73 -40.27 -17.66
N THR A 2 -21.72 -40.31 -16.77
CA THR A 2 -22.93 -39.49 -16.89
C THR A 2 -22.53 -38.04 -16.65
N GLY A 3 -22.39 -37.26 -17.73
CA GLY A 3 -21.96 -35.86 -17.69
C GLY A 3 -23.01 -34.97 -17.04
N LYS A 4 -23.07 -34.96 -15.70
CA LYS A 4 -23.80 -33.94 -14.95
C LYS A 4 -23.21 -32.57 -15.30
N LYS A 5 -24.08 -31.60 -15.59
CA LYS A 5 -23.67 -30.23 -15.94
C LYS A 5 -22.84 -29.64 -14.80
N VAL A 6 -21.74 -28.97 -15.14
CA VAL A 6 -20.95 -28.23 -14.16
C VAL A 6 -21.82 -27.07 -13.63
N PRO A 7 -21.93 -26.90 -12.30
CA PRO A 7 -22.69 -25.80 -11.72
C PRO A 7 -22.21 -24.44 -12.22
N SER A 8 -23.15 -23.60 -12.67
CA SER A 8 -22.85 -22.30 -13.30
C SER A 8 -22.18 -21.31 -12.34
N ASP A 9 -22.40 -21.44 -11.04
CA ASP A 9 -21.78 -20.62 -10.01
C ASP A 9 -20.27 -20.91 -9.92
N LEU A 10 -19.87 -22.18 -9.90
CA LEU A 10 -18.45 -22.56 -9.85
C LEU A 10 -17.71 -22.10 -11.11
N LEU A 11 -18.33 -22.23 -12.28
CA LEU A 11 -17.77 -21.69 -13.54
C LEU A 11 -17.61 -20.17 -13.50
N THR A 12 -18.56 -19.46 -12.89
CA THR A 12 -18.48 -18.00 -12.74
C THR A 12 -17.34 -17.61 -11.83
N VAL A 13 -17.15 -18.29 -10.70
CA VAL A 13 -16.02 -18.07 -9.78
C VAL A 13 -14.69 -18.31 -10.51
N ILE A 14 -14.54 -19.45 -11.18
CA ILE A 14 -13.33 -19.78 -11.93
C ILE A 14 -13.06 -18.73 -13.01
N GLY A 15 -14.08 -18.36 -13.79
CA GLY A 15 -13.97 -17.35 -14.82
C GLY A 15 -13.56 -15.97 -14.29
N LEU A 16 -14.11 -15.56 -13.14
CA LEU A 16 -13.74 -14.31 -12.48
C LEU A 16 -12.30 -14.34 -11.97
N VAL A 17 -11.84 -15.44 -11.35
CA VAL A 17 -10.44 -15.57 -10.93
C VAL A 17 -9.50 -15.45 -12.12
N ILE A 18 -9.76 -16.18 -13.21
CA ILE A 18 -8.94 -16.11 -14.44
C ILE A 18 -8.95 -14.69 -15.02
N LEU A 19 -10.12 -14.04 -15.06
CA LEU A 19 -10.23 -12.67 -15.54
C LEU A 19 -9.43 -11.70 -14.67
N THR A 20 -9.51 -11.83 -13.35
CA THR A 20 -8.70 -11.02 -12.42
C THR A 20 -7.21 -11.26 -12.64
N ASP A 21 -6.78 -12.52 -12.77
CA ASP A 21 -5.38 -12.88 -13.00
C ASP A 21 -4.86 -12.26 -14.31
N LEU A 22 -5.67 -12.27 -15.38
CA LEU A 22 -5.32 -11.62 -16.65
C LEU A 22 -5.14 -10.10 -16.49
N PHE A 23 -6.07 -9.43 -15.79
CA PHE A 23 -5.98 -7.99 -15.55
C PHE A 23 -4.82 -7.59 -14.64
N VAL A 24 -4.41 -8.48 -13.73
CA VAL A 24 -3.28 -8.24 -12.82
C VAL A 24 -1.94 -8.51 -13.52
N LEU A 25 -1.83 -9.56 -14.35
CA LEU A 25 -0.57 -10.02 -14.91
C LEU A 25 -0.22 -9.43 -16.28
N MET A 26 -1.19 -8.97 -17.07
CA MET A 26 -0.91 -8.40 -18.38
C MET A 26 -0.43 -6.93 -18.28
N PRO A 27 0.79 -6.61 -18.79
CA PRO A 27 1.25 -5.23 -18.89
C PRO A 27 0.26 -4.39 -19.71
N GLY A 28 -0.12 -3.22 -19.19
CA GLY A 28 -1.12 -2.32 -19.78
C GLY A 28 -2.54 -2.50 -19.23
N LEU A 29 -2.95 -3.71 -18.84
CA LEU A 29 -4.21 -3.91 -18.10
C LEU A 29 -4.01 -3.69 -16.60
N SER A 30 -2.82 -3.97 -16.09
CA SER A 30 -2.45 -3.83 -14.69
C SER A 30 -2.53 -2.40 -14.15
N GLU A 31 -2.51 -1.39 -15.01
CA GLU A 31 -2.64 0.03 -14.62
C GLU A 31 -4.09 0.53 -14.64
N THR A 32 -5.03 -0.31 -15.09
CA THR A 32 -6.43 0.09 -15.21
C THR A 32 -7.18 -0.02 -13.88
N VAL A 33 -8.21 0.82 -13.71
CA VAL A 33 -9.13 0.76 -12.57
C VAL A 33 -9.83 -0.61 -12.45
N PHE A 34 -10.01 -1.30 -13.58
CA PHE A 34 -10.62 -2.62 -13.64
C PHE A 34 -9.85 -3.67 -12.83
N ARG A 35 -8.52 -3.55 -12.72
CA ARG A 35 -7.70 -4.40 -11.84
C ARG A 35 -8.21 -4.34 -10.40
N ASN A 36 -8.48 -3.14 -9.89
CA ASN A 36 -8.91 -2.95 -8.51
C ASN A 36 -10.36 -3.44 -8.32
N ILE A 37 -11.23 -3.19 -9.30
CA ILE A 37 -12.62 -3.67 -9.29
C ILE A 37 -12.70 -5.19 -9.26
N LEU A 38 -11.83 -5.88 -10.02
CA LEU A 38 -11.78 -7.35 -10.08
C LEU A 38 -10.99 -7.98 -8.94
N GLY A 39 -9.95 -7.31 -8.45
CA GLY A 39 -9.14 -7.74 -7.32
C GLY A 39 -9.91 -7.74 -5.99
N LEU A 40 -10.84 -6.80 -5.80
CA LEU A 40 -11.61 -6.70 -4.56
C LEU A 40 -12.49 -7.94 -4.31
N PRO A 41 -13.32 -8.42 -5.26
CA PRO A 41 -14.03 -9.70 -5.12
C PRO A 41 -13.11 -10.90 -4.94
N LEU A 42 -11.95 -10.94 -5.62
CA LEU A 42 -10.98 -12.03 -5.48
C LEU A 42 -10.46 -12.15 -4.05
N VAL A 43 -10.32 -11.05 -3.32
CA VAL A 43 -9.84 -11.04 -1.94
C VAL A 43 -10.99 -11.21 -0.93
N LEU A 44 -12.11 -10.52 -1.14
CA LEU A 44 -13.16 -10.43 -0.13
C LEU A 44 -14.26 -11.49 -0.25
N PHE A 45 -14.38 -12.19 -1.38
CA PHE A 45 -15.53 -13.05 -1.62
C PHE A 45 -15.21 -14.40 -2.28
N LEU A 46 -14.46 -14.43 -3.38
CA LEU A 46 -14.34 -15.64 -4.22
C LEU A 46 -13.74 -16.86 -3.47
N PRO A 47 -12.63 -16.74 -2.70
CA PRO A 47 -12.06 -17.85 -1.94
C PRO A 47 -13.02 -18.36 -0.87
N GLY A 48 -13.66 -17.44 -0.15
CA GLY A 48 -14.65 -17.79 0.88
C GLY A 48 -15.89 -18.45 0.29
N TYR A 49 -16.39 -17.99 -0.85
CA TYR A 49 -17.50 -18.61 -1.56
C TYR A 49 -17.15 -20.02 -2.04
N ALA A 50 -15.98 -20.20 -2.65
CA ALA A 50 -15.53 -21.51 -3.10
C ALA A 50 -15.41 -22.49 -1.91
N LEU A 51 -14.91 -22.01 -0.77
CA LEU A 51 -14.83 -22.79 0.47
C LEU A 51 -16.22 -23.16 1.01
N ILE A 52 -17.17 -22.21 1.08
CA ILE A 52 -18.56 -22.51 1.47
C ILE A 52 -19.17 -23.53 0.51
N ALA A 53 -18.97 -23.38 -0.79
CA ALA A 53 -19.47 -24.32 -1.79
C ALA A 53 -18.90 -25.74 -1.60
N ALA A 54 -17.68 -25.86 -1.09
CA ALA A 54 -17.03 -27.14 -0.77
C ALA A 54 -17.48 -27.72 0.57
N LEU A 55 -17.76 -26.89 1.58
CA LEU A 55 -18.20 -27.32 2.90
C LEU A 55 -19.69 -27.65 2.96
N PHE A 56 -20.52 -26.86 2.27
CA PHE A 56 -21.99 -26.90 2.27
C PHE A 56 -22.54 -26.99 0.83
N PRO A 57 -22.40 -28.17 0.19
CA PRO A 57 -22.74 -28.38 -1.22
C PRO A 57 -24.24 -28.48 -1.51
N ALA A 58 -25.09 -28.74 -0.51
CA ALA A 58 -26.53 -28.92 -0.71
C ALA A 58 -27.28 -27.58 -0.63
N LYS A 59 -28.47 -27.52 -1.25
CA LYS A 59 -29.37 -26.36 -1.21
C LYS A 59 -29.91 -26.10 0.19
N SER A 60 -30.15 -27.15 0.96
CA SER A 60 -30.74 -27.09 2.29
C SER A 60 -29.76 -26.70 3.40
N ASP A 61 -28.45 -26.66 3.11
CA ASP A 61 -27.44 -26.43 4.14
C ASP A 61 -27.43 -24.99 4.66
N LEU A 62 -27.64 -24.02 3.75
CA LEU A 62 -27.55 -22.59 4.01
C LEU A 62 -28.51 -21.84 3.11
N ASP A 63 -29.22 -20.86 3.67
CA ASP A 63 -30.00 -19.91 2.88
C ASP A 63 -29.08 -19.01 2.02
N GLY A 64 -29.62 -18.39 0.97
CA GLY A 64 -28.85 -17.55 0.05
C GLY A 64 -28.14 -16.38 0.74
N ILE A 65 -28.79 -15.75 1.72
CA ILE A 65 -28.20 -14.64 2.50
C ILE A 65 -27.08 -15.17 3.40
N GLU A 66 -27.33 -16.28 4.12
CA GLU A 66 -26.32 -16.91 4.99
C GLU A 66 -25.10 -17.34 4.20
N ARG A 67 -25.31 -17.99 3.05
CA ARG A 67 -24.23 -18.41 2.13
C ARG A 67 -23.40 -17.21 1.70
N THR A 68 -24.04 -16.09 1.38
CA THR A 68 -23.35 -14.86 0.97
C THR A 68 -22.55 -14.25 2.13
N ALA A 69 -23.18 -14.09 3.31
CA ALA A 69 -22.54 -13.52 4.49
C ALA A 69 -21.34 -14.36 4.97
N LEU A 70 -21.50 -15.69 5.03
CA LEU A 70 -20.43 -16.60 5.41
C LEU A 70 -19.31 -16.65 4.36
N SER A 71 -19.60 -16.41 3.09
CA SER A 71 -18.56 -16.30 2.05
C SER A 71 -17.65 -15.11 2.30
N PHE A 72 -18.20 -13.94 2.63
CA PHE A 72 -17.38 -12.80 3.06
C PHE A 72 -16.58 -13.11 4.33
N GLY A 73 -17.24 -13.66 5.34
CA GLY A 73 -16.59 -14.02 6.61
C GLY A 73 -15.43 -14.99 6.44
N LEU A 74 -15.61 -16.06 5.66
CA LEU A 74 -14.55 -17.03 5.39
C LEU A 74 -13.44 -16.47 4.53
N SER A 75 -13.71 -15.57 3.58
CA SER A 75 -12.65 -14.94 2.81
C SER A 75 -11.77 -14.06 3.70
N ILE A 76 -12.39 -13.26 4.58
CA ILE A 76 -11.69 -12.43 5.56
C ILE A 76 -10.85 -13.29 6.52
N ALA A 77 -11.26 -14.52 6.82
CA ALA A 77 -10.48 -15.44 7.65
C ALA A 77 -9.33 -16.10 6.86
N VAL A 78 -9.62 -16.62 5.67
CA VAL A 78 -8.68 -17.46 4.90
C VAL A 78 -7.59 -16.65 4.22
N VAL A 79 -7.90 -15.48 3.67
CA VAL A 79 -6.90 -14.69 2.93
C VAL A 79 -5.71 -14.26 3.81
N PRO A 80 -5.92 -13.71 5.03
CA PRO A 80 -4.81 -13.41 5.93
C PRO A 80 -4.02 -14.66 6.36
N LEU A 81 -4.68 -15.81 6.55
CA LEU A 81 -3.99 -17.06 6.88
C LEU A 81 -3.10 -17.54 5.73
N ILE A 82 -3.55 -17.41 4.48
CA ILE A 82 -2.72 -17.68 3.29
C ILE A 82 -1.54 -16.70 3.23
N GLY A 83 -1.77 -15.41 3.49
CA GLY A 83 -0.71 -14.41 3.57
C GLY A 83 0.31 -14.72 4.66
N LEU A 84 -0.15 -15.13 5.84
CA LEU A 84 0.71 -15.56 6.95
C LEU A 84 1.54 -16.79 6.58
N PHE A 85 0.94 -17.78 5.92
CA PHE A 85 1.66 -18.96 5.43
C PHE A 85 2.74 -18.57 4.42
N LEU A 86 2.41 -17.68 3.49
CA LEU A 86 3.35 -17.16 2.49
C LEU A 86 4.53 -16.41 3.12
N ASN A 87 4.34 -15.75 4.26
CA ASN A 87 5.42 -15.08 4.99
C ASN A 87 6.56 -16.03 5.40
N TYR A 88 6.24 -17.30 5.67
CA TYR A 88 7.22 -18.33 6.01
C TYR A 88 7.83 -19.02 4.79
N THR A 89 7.39 -18.67 3.58
CA THR A 89 7.95 -19.21 2.34
C THR A 89 9.05 -18.31 1.78
N PRO A 90 9.99 -18.85 0.97
CA PRO A 90 11.02 -18.02 0.31
C PRO A 90 10.47 -16.92 -0.60
N TRP A 91 9.21 -17.04 -1.03
CA TRP A 91 8.56 -16.06 -1.92
C TRP A 91 7.99 -14.84 -1.17
N GLY A 92 7.66 -14.99 0.12
CA GLY A 92 7.12 -13.92 0.97
C GLY A 92 5.75 -13.39 0.55
N ILE A 93 5.33 -12.31 1.21
CA ILE A 93 4.07 -11.59 0.93
C ILE A 93 4.31 -10.63 -0.26
N ARG A 94 4.34 -11.19 -1.47
CA ARG A 94 4.48 -10.45 -2.73
C ARG A 94 3.25 -10.66 -3.61
N LEU A 95 3.03 -9.78 -4.59
CA LEU A 95 1.87 -9.82 -5.49
C LEU A 95 1.68 -11.20 -6.16
N LEU A 96 2.70 -11.71 -6.85
CA LEU A 96 2.60 -12.95 -7.61
C LEU A 96 2.36 -14.19 -6.72
N PRO A 97 3.09 -14.41 -5.61
CA PRO A 97 2.80 -15.49 -4.67
C PRO A 97 1.39 -15.44 -4.06
N ILE A 98 0.91 -14.25 -3.69
CA ILE A 98 -0.45 -14.07 -3.15
C ILE A 98 -1.48 -14.43 -4.21
N LEU A 99 -1.36 -13.87 -5.41
CA LEU A 99 -2.29 -14.10 -6.51
C LEU A 99 -2.38 -15.60 -6.83
N LEU A 100 -1.23 -16.26 -7.07
CA LEU A 100 -1.18 -17.68 -7.38
C LEU A 100 -1.75 -18.55 -6.25
N SER A 101 -1.46 -18.21 -4.98
CA SER A 101 -1.97 -18.97 -3.84
C SER A 101 -3.49 -18.85 -3.69
N LEU A 102 -4.03 -17.64 -3.85
CA LEU A 102 -5.47 -17.41 -3.82
C LEU A 102 -6.19 -18.09 -4.99
N SER A 103 -5.64 -17.99 -6.21
CA SER A 103 -6.20 -18.66 -7.39
C SER A 103 -6.16 -20.18 -7.23
N LEU A 104 -5.03 -20.75 -6.81
CA LEU A 104 -4.89 -22.18 -6.57
C LEU A 104 -5.85 -22.68 -5.49
N PHE A 105 -5.93 -21.98 -4.36
CA PHE A 105 -6.86 -22.31 -3.28
C PHE A 105 -8.31 -22.27 -3.78
N THR A 106 -8.69 -21.22 -4.50
CA THR A 106 -10.05 -21.05 -5.03
C THR A 106 -10.40 -22.15 -6.03
N PHE A 107 -9.50 -22.47 -6.96
CA PHE A 107 -9.69 -23.58 -7.91
C PHE A 107 -9.79 -24.93 -7.22
N ALA A 108 -8.95 -25.20 -6.21
CA ALA A 108 -9.00 -26.42 -5.43
C ALA A 108 -10.35 -26.56 -4.70
N MET A 109 -10.84 -25.48 -4.06
CA MET A 109 -12.14 -25.48 -3.40
C MET A 109 -13.30 -25.63 -4.38
N CYS A 110 -13.25 -24.97 -5.55
CA CYS A 110 -14.24 -25.20 -6.62
C CYS A 110 -14.24 -26.65 -7.11
N GLY A 111 -13.08 -27.28 -7.24
CA GLY A 111 -12.95 -28.69 -7.57
C GLY A 111 -13.57 -29.60 -6.51
N LEU A 112 -13.27 -29.36 -5.23
CA LEU A 112 -13.87 -30.10 -4.11
C LEU A 112 -15.39 -29.91 -4.05
N ALA A 113 -15.88 -28.68 -4.26
CA ALA A 113 -17.29 -28.37 -4.33
C ALA A 113 -17.98 -29.14 -5.46
N TYR A 114 -17.37 -29.21 -6.64
CA TYR A 114 -17.88 -29.98 -7.76
C TYR A 114 -17.97 -31.47 -7.42
N LEU A 115 -16.90 -32.06 -6.89
CA LEU A 115 -16.88 -33.48 -6.52
C LEU A 115 -17.99 -33.81 -5.51
N ARG A 116 -18.16 -32.99 -4.47
CA ARG A 116 -19.21 -33.19 -3.46
C ARG A 116 -20.62 -32.97 -4.01
N ARG A 117 -20.82 -32.03 -4.95
CA ARG A 117 -22.13 -31.80 -5.58
C ARG A 117 -22.52 -32.91 -6.56
N VAL A 118 -21.56 -33.58 -7.20
CA VAL A 118 -21.85 -34.69 -8.12
C VAL A 118 -22.39 -35.91 -7.38
N GLU A 119 -21.96 -36.13 -6.13
CA GLU A 119 -22.45 -37.20 -5.25
C GLU A 119 -23.89 -36.98 -4.78
N LEU A 120 -24.39 -35.73 -4.82
CA LEU A 120 -25.75 -35.40 -4.43
C LEU A 120 -26.78 -35.70 -5.54
N PRO A 121 -28.03 -36.05 -5.18
CA PRO A 121 -29.17 -36.02 -6.09
C PRO A 121 -29.34 -34.62 -6.71
N GLU A 122 -29.73 -34.54 -7.98
CA GLU A 122 -29.84 -33.25 -8.70
C GLU A 122 -30.84 -32.28 -8.05
N ALA A 123 -31.86 -32.79 -7.36
CA ALA A 123 -32.81 -31.98 -6.61
C ALA A 123 -32.14 -31.21 -5.46
N ASP A 124 -31.16 -31.83 -4.80
CA ASP A 124 -30.58 -31.37 -3.53
C ASP A 124 -29.29 -30.58 -3.73
N ALA A 125 -28.59 -30.76 -4.85
CA ALA A 125 -27.36 -30.03 -5.17
C ALA A 125 -27.61 -28.52 -5.36
N PHE A 126 -26.77 -27.67 -4.77
CA PHE A 126 -26.91 -26.22 -4.91
C PHE A 126 -26.70 -25.74 -6.35
N GLU A 127 -27.61 -24.89 -6.83
CA GLU A 127 -27.57 -24.26 -8.15
C GLU A 127 -28.05 -22.82 -8.04
N VAL A 128 -27.33 -21.89 -8.69
CA VAL A 128 -27.76 -20.50 -8.82
C VAL A 128 -28.45 -20.32 -10.17
N PRO A 129 -29.77 -20.05 -10.21
CA PRO A 129 -30.49 -19.91 -11.46
C PRO A 129 -30.32 -18.50 -12.04
N PHE A 130 -29.10 -18.13 -12.44
CA PHE A 130 -28.74 -16.80 -12.92
C PHE A 130 -29.73 -16.21 -13.94
N LYS A 131 -30.23 -17.03 -14.87
CA LYS A 131 -31.23 -16.60 -15.87
C LYS A 131 -32.59 -16.24 -15.25
N LYS A 132 -33.06 -17.03 -14.27
CA LYS A 132 -34.35 -16.76 -13.59
C LYS A 132 -34.23 -15.56 -12.66
N THR A 133 -33.11 -15.44 -11.94
CA THR A 133 -32.84 -14.29 -11.07
C THR A 133 -32.74 -13.00 -11.87
N ALA A 134 -32.00 -12.98 -12.99
CA ALA A 134 -31.87 -11.79 -13.83
C ALA A 134 -33.21 -11.37 -14.46
N LEU A 135 -34.03 -12.33 -14.90
CA LEU A 135 -35.38 -12.05 -15.42
C LEU A 135 -36.33 -11.55 -14.31
N GLY A 136 -36.26 -12.12 -13.11
CA GLY A 136 -37.05 -11.67 -11.95
C GLY A 136 -36.67 -10.27 -11.48
N LEU A 137 -35.36 -9.96 -11.43
CA LEU A 137 -34.86 -8.62 -11.10
C LEU A 137 -35.29 -7.58 -12.13
N LYS A 138 -35.24 -7.94 -13.42
CA LYS A 138 -35.70 -7.05 -14.50
C LYS A 138 -37.22 -6.80 -14.42
N ALA A 139 -38.02 -7.83 -14.15
CA ALA A 139 -39.46 -7.69 -13.96
C ALA A 139 -39.79 -6.87 -12.71
N GLU A 140 -39.08 -7.07 -11.61
CA GLU A 140 -39.32 -6.34 -10.37
C GLU A 140 -38.91 -4.86 -10.42
N ILE A 141 -37.79 -4.54 -11.08
CA ILE A 141 -37.34 -3.16 -11.30
C ILE A 141 -38.23 -2.43 -12.32
N LEU A 142 -38.74 -3.12 -13.34
CA LEU A 142 -39.44 -2.50 -14.46
C LEU A 142 -40.98 -2.49 -14.32
N GLU A 143 -41.56 -3.46 -13.60
CA GLU A 143 -43.01 -3.71 -13.65
C GLU A 143 -43.76 -3.48 -12.33
N LYS A 144 -43.08 -3.34 -11.17
CA LYS A 144 -43.77 -3.03 -9.90
C LYS A 144 -43.68 -1.54 -9.55
N PRO A 145 -44.80 -0.77 -9.62
CA PRO A 145 -44.88 0.49 -8.92
C PRO A 145 -45.01 0.19 -7.42
N GLY A 146 -43.89 0.26 -6.69
CA GLY A 146 -43.89 0.16 -5.23
C GLY A 146 -44.72 1.27 -4.57
N SER A 147 -45.13 1.05 -3.31
CA SER A 147 -45.74 2.10 -2.49
C SER A 147 -44.84 3.35 -2.46
N GLY A 148 -45.39 4.54 -2.27
CA GLY A 148 -44.61 5.79 -2.25
C GLY A 148 -43.41 5.75 -1.29
N LEU A 149 -43.55 5.01 -0.19
CA LEU A 149 -42.50 4.77 0.80
C LEU A 149 -41.42 3.81 0.29
N ASP A 150 -41.81 2.71 -0.38
CA ASP A 150 -40.86 1.76 -0.98
C ASP A 150 -40.02 2.44 -2.07
N LYS A 151 -40.65 3.30 -2.87
CA LYS A 151 -39.96 4.10 -3.88
C LYS A 151 -38.97 5.08 -3.25
N ALA A 152 -39.37 5.77 -2.17
CA ALA A 152 -38.47 6.67 -1.44
C ALA A 152 -37.28 5.92 -0.84
N LEU A 153 -37.52 4.79 -0.17
CA LEU A 153 -36.46 3.93 0.39
C LEU A 153 -35.51 3.41 -0.70
N THR A 154 -36.05 3.00 -1.86
CA THR A 154 -35.24 2.54 -2.99
C THR A 154 -34.38 3.67 -3.55
N ILE A 155 -34.92 4.89 -3.71
CA ILE A 155 -34.16 6.06 -4.16
C ILE A 155 -33.04 6.40 -3.16
N ILE A 156 -33.34 6.39 -1.86
CA ILE A 156 -32.35 6.64 -0.80
C ILE A 156 -31.25 5.59 -0.84
N LEU A 157 -31.60 4.31 -1.02
CA LEU A 157 -30.65 3.21 -1.13
C LEU A 157 -29.75 3.36 -2.37
N VAL A 158 -30.31 3.72 -3.53
CA VAL A 158 -29.52 3.96 -4.74
C VAL A 158 -28.57 5.15 -4.56
N LEU A 159 -29.06 6.23 -3.94
CA LEU A 159 -28.23 7.40 -3.62
C LEU A 159 -27.12 7.06 -2.62
N SER A 160 -27.39 6.23 -1.61
CA SER A 160 -26.37 5.83 -0.62
C SER A 160 -25.30 4.93 -1.24
N ILE A 161 -25.68 4.01 -2.13
CA ILE A 161 -24.72 3.19 -2.88
C ILE A 161 -23.88 4.09 -3.81
N LEU A 162 -24.49 5.02 -4.53
CA LEU A 162 -23.77 5.97 -5.38
C LEU A 162 -22.79 6.82 -4.57
N LEU A 163 -23.23 7.38 -3.44
CA LEU A 163 -22.38 8.16 -2.54
C LEU A 163 -21.22 7.32 -2.01
N SER A 164 -21.48 6.08 -1.60
CA SER A 164 -20.44 5.16 -1.11
C SER A 164 -19.38 4.87 -2.18
N VAL A 165 -19.80 4.62 -3.43
CA VAL A 165 -18.90 4.39 -4.57
C VAL A 165 -18.09 5.66 -4.86
N VAL A 166 -18.71 6.84 -4.88
CA VAL A 166 -18.02 8.12 -5.08
C VAL A 166 -16.98 8.37 -4.00
N THR A 167 -17.33 8.15 -2.72
CA THR A 167 -16.39 8.28 -1.60
C THR A 167 -15.24 7.31 -1.71
N LEU A 168 -15.48 6.05 -2.12
CA LEU A 168 -14.41 5.09 -2.34
C LEU A 168 -13.45 5.54 -3.45
N PHE A 169 -13.99 6.02 -4.57
CA PHE A 169 -13.17 6.59 -5.65
C PHE A 169 -12.39 7.81 -5.18
N TYR A 170 -13.01 8.71 -4.41
CA TYR A 170 -12.34 9.86 -3.83
C TYR A 170 -11.15 9.45 -2.97
N VAL A 171 -11.34 8.51 -2.03
CA VAL A 171 -10.25 8.02 -1.15
C VAL A 171 -9.12 7.34 -1.92
N ILE A 172 -9.39 6.70 -3.06
CA ILE A 172 -8.37 6.06 -3.89
C ILE A 172 -7.61 7.09 -4.75
N LEU A 173 -8.27 8.16 -5.20
CA LEU A 173 -7.71 9.15 -6.12
C LEU A 173 -7.05 10.33 -5.41
N THR A 174 -7.44 10.64 -4.18
CA THR A 174 -6.81 11.69 -3.39
C THR A 174 -5.51 11.16 -2.78
N PRO A 175 -4.35 11.82 -3.01
CA PRO A 175 -3.09 11.44 -2.39
C PRO A 175 -3.26 11.38 -0.88
N LYS A 176 -2.85 10.28 -0.26
CA LYS A 176 -2.78 10.20 1.20
C LYS A 176 -1.62 11.11 1.61
N GLU A 177 -1.92 12.21 2.29
CA GLU A 177 -0.91 12.97 3.02
C GLU A 177 -0.34 12.01 4.08
N GLY A 178 0.89 11.55 3.86
CA GLY A 178 1.68 10.82 4.84
C GLY A 178 2.14 11.77 5.95
N GLU A 179 3.02 11.30 6.83
CA GLU A 179 3.68 12.20 7.77
C GLU A 179 4.48 13.25 6.98
N HIS A 180 4.34 14.52 7.36
CA HIS A 180 5.15 15.60 6.82
C HIS A 180 6.50 15.56 7.54
N PHE A 181 7.58 15.29 6.81
CA PHE A 181 8.92 15.33 7.36
C PHE A 181 9.94 15.74 6.31
N THR A 182 11.10 16.16 6.78
CA THR A 182 12.30 16.38 5.98
C THR A 182 13.38 15.44 6.48
N GLU A 183 14.03 14.73 5.56
CA GLU A 183 15.26 13.98 5.86
C GLU A 183 16.43 14.96 5.88
N PHE A 184 17.27 14.85 6.91
CA PHE A 184 18.51 15.61 7.03
C PHE A 184 19.59 14.66 7.52
N TYR A 185 20.63 14.46 6.72
CA TYR A 185 21.70 13.50 7.03
C TYR A 185 23.06 13.99 6.55
N ILE A 186 24.09 13.36 7.11
CA ILE A 186 25.48 13.54 6.72
C ILE A 186 26.10 12.19 6.36
N LEU A 187 26.90 12.17 5.29
CA LEU A 187 27.65 11.02 4.82
C LEU A 187 29.15 11.35 4.83
N GLY A 188 29.97 10.32 4.99
CA GLY A 188 31.41 10.42 4.76
C GLY A 188 31.74 10.63 3.28
N PRO A 189 33.03 10.83 2.95
CA PRO A 189 33.48 11.11 1.58
C PRO A 189 33.09 10.05 0.55
N GLU A 190 32.90 8.79 0.99
CA GLU A 190 32.53 7.65 0.15
C GLU A 190 31.01 7.54 -0.10
N GLY A 191 30.21 8.51 0.36
CA GLY A 191 28.74 8.50 0.19
C GLY A 191 28.02 7.48 1.07
N ILE A 192 28.65 7.06 2.16
CA ILE A 192 28.06 6.17 3.16
C ILE A 192 28.04 6.86 4.53
N ALA A 193 27.11 6.48 5.40
CA ALA A 193 26.97 7.01 6.75
C ALA A 193 28.03 6.43 7.72
N ASP A 194 29.29 6.48 7.30
CA ASP A 194 30.45 5.97 8.04
C ASP A 194 31.72 6.72 7.61
N ASN A 195 32.81 6.54 8.36
CA ASN A 195 34.14 7.09 8.08
C ASN A 195 34.13 8.63 7.91
N TYR A 196 33.40 9.31 8.78
CA TYR A 196 33.39 10.77 8.85
C TYR A 196 34.78 11.33 9.20
N PRO A 197 35.21 12.47 8.62
CA PRO A 197 36.42 13.16 9.03
C PRO A 197 36.21 13.73 10.44
N THR A 198 36.75 13.03 11.45
CA THR A 198 36.68 13.43 12.87
C THR A 198 38.00 13.96 13.41
N ASN A 199 39.13 13.70 12.73
CA ASN A 199 40.42 14.25 13.11
C ASN A 199 40.91 15.22 12.03
N TYR A 200 41.21 16.45 12.44
CA TYR A 200 41.66 17.53 11.58
C TYR A 200 43.02 18.03 12.05
N THR A 201 43.80 18.55 11.12
CA THR A 201 44.92 19.43 11.44
C THR A 201 44.49 20.89 11.37
N LEU A 202 45.08 21.73 12.21
CA LEU A 202 44.79 23.17 12.22
C LEU A 202 45.13 23.79 10.85
N GLY A 203 44.13 24.39 10.20
CA GLY A 203 44.25 24.90 8.82
C GLY A 203 44.08 23.84 7.73
N GLY A 204 43.94 22.56 8.10
CA GLY A 204 43.51 21.49 7.22
C GLY A 204 42.01 21.57 6.92
N SER A 205 41.56 20.73 5.99
CA SER A 205 40.15 20.60 5.65
C SER A 205 39.71 19.14 5.57
N GLY A 206 38.44 18.90 5.85
CA GLY A 206 37.78 17.61 5.69
C GLY A 206 36.45 17.81 4.96
N THR A 207 36.03 16.78 4.22
CA THR A 207 34.80 16.86 3.41
C THR A 207 33.77 15.88 3.95
N VAL A 208 32.54 16.35 4.11
CA VAL A 208 31.35 15.55 4.36
C VAL A 208 30.35 15.81 3.25
N ILE A 209 29.42 14.89 3.00
CA ILE A 209 28.30 15.13 2.09
C ILE A 209 27.07 15.39 2.96
N VAL A 210 26.36 16.47 2.67
CA VAL A 210 25.13 16.82 3.39
C VAL A 210 23.95 16.56 2.47
N GLY A 211 22.95 15.83 2.96
CA GLY A 211 21.74 15.50 2.22
C GLY A 211 20.49 16.06 2.89
N ILE A 212 19.58 16.61 2.08
CA ILE A 212 18.26 17.09 2.48
C ILE A 212 17.23 16.51 1.50
N VAL A 213 16.18 15.87 2.02
CA VAL A 213 15.05 15.39 1.21
C VAL A 213 13.74 15.95 1.75
N ASN A 214 12.97 16.61 0.90
CA ASN A 214 11.72 17.25 1.30
C ASN A 214 10.52 16.30 1.12
N HIS A 215 9.88 15.86 2.20
CA HIS A 215 8.60 15.13 2.17
C HIS A 215 7.43 15.93 2.78
N GLU A 216 7.49 17.26 2.73
CA GLU A 216 6.52 18.18 3.35
C GLU A 216 5.27 18.45 2.49
N TYR A 217 5.10 17.74 1.36
CA TYR A 217 4.03 17.91 0.36
C TYR A 217 3.89 19.31 -0.26
N SER A 218 4.87 20.18 -0.02
CA SER A 218 4.94 21.54 -0.54
C SER A 218 6.40 21.97 -0.75
N PRO A 219 6.68 22.97 -1.59
CA PRO A 219 8.02 23.54 -1.68
C PRO A 219 8.42 24.21 -0.36
N VAL A 220 9.63 23.94 0.12
CA VAL A 220 10.14 24.48 1.38
C VAL A 220 11.49 25.16 1.16
N ASN A 221 11.66 26.33 1.76
CA ASN A 221 12.95 27.03 1.81
C ASN A 221 13.66 26.71 3.13
N TYR A 222 14.74 25.96 3.04
CA TYR A 222 15.60 25.64 4.15
C TYR A 222 16.74 26.64 4.29
N THR A 223 17.17 26.85 5.53
CA THR A 223 18.41 27.55 5.84
C THR A 223 19.33 26.63 6.65
N MET A 224 20.54 26.38 6.16
CA MET A 224 21.52 25.57 6.88
C MET A 224 22.55 26.46 7.59
N ASP A 225 22.90 26.10 8.82
CA ASP A 225 24.01 26.68 9.58
C ASP A 225 24.89 25.55 10.11
N VAL A 226 26.20 25.77 10.14
CA VAL A 226 27.15 24.81 10.69
C VAL A 226 27.94 25.51 11.78
N LYS A 227 27.93 24.96 12.99
CA LYS A 227 28.57 25.58 14.16
C LYS A 227 29.66 24.67 14.73
N LEU A 228 30.76 25.27 15.13
CA LEU A 228 31.79 24.63 15.95
C LEU A 228 31.80 25.31 17.32
N GLU A 229 31.51 24.58 18.39
CA GLU A 229 31.45 25.14 19.76
C GLU A 229 30.58 26.41 19.85
N ASN A 230 29.36 26.35 19.29
CA ASN A 230 28.41 27.46 19.18
C ASN A 230 28.85 28.66 18.31
N LYS A 231 29.96 28.56 17.56
CA LYS A 231 30.39 29.58 16.58
C LYS A 231 30.10 29.10 15.16
N SER A 232 29.30 29.87 14.41
CA SER A 232 29.02 29.55 13.01
C SER A 232 30.27 29.59 12.15
N LEU A 233 30.41 28.59 11.29
CA LEU A 233 31.42 28.48 10.26
C LEU A 233 30.90 29.14 8.97
N PRO A 234 31.77 29.75 8.16
CA PRO A 234 31.35 30.35 6.91
C PRO A 234 30.88 29.26 5.93
N LEU A 235 29.68 29.41 5.39
CA LEU A 235 29.12 28.56 4.34
C LEU A 235 28.94 29.37 3.05
N PRO A 236 29.18 28.76 1.87
CA PRO A 236 28.73 29.32 0.60
C PRO A 236 27.21 29.55 0.55
N GLU A 237 26.74 30.59 -0.12
CA GLU A 237 25.31 30.94 -0.20
C GLU A 237 24.44 29.77 -0.72
N ASN A 238 24.95 29.00 -1.69
CA ASN A 238 24.27 27.84 -2.27
C ASN A 238 24.12 26.66 -1.30
N LEU A 239 24.96 26.61 -0.25
CA LEU A 239 24.84 25.61 0.83
C LEU A 239 24.06 26.18 2.02
N GLN A 240 23.83 27.50 2.06
CA GLN A 240 23.12 28.16 3.16
C GLN A 240 21.62 28.25 2.91
N GLN A 241 21.19 28.54 1.67
CA GLN A 241 19.78 28.69 1.32
C GLN A 241 19.40 27.68 0.25
N ILE A 242 18.50 26.75 0.59
CA ILE A 242 18.16 25.61 -0.25
C ILE A 242 16.63 25.54 -0.38
N THR A 243 16.12 25.62 -1.60
CA THR A 243 14.69 25.49 -1.89
C THR A 243 14.46 24.13 -2.55
N LEU A 244 13.57 23.32 -1.97
CA LEU A 244 13.24 22.00 -2.50
C LEU A 244 11.74 21.84 -2.70
N ALA A 245 11.34 21.33 -3.86
CA ALA A 245 10.00 20.83 -4.11
C ALA A 245 9.74 19.53 -3.34
N HIS A 246 8.47 19.11 -3.26
CA HIS A 246 8.11 17.84 -2.65
C HIS A 246 8.77 16.65 -3.38
N ASN A 247 9.37 15.74 -2.60
CA ASN A 247 10.21 14.62 -2.99
C ASN A 247 11.48 15.00 -3.77
N GLU A 248 11.90 16.27 -3.72
CA GLU A 248 13.20 16.67 -4.25
C GLU A 248 14.30 16.37 -3.23
N THR A 249 15.43 15.88 -3.74
CA THR A 249 16.63 15.55 -2.97
C THR A 249 17.73 16.50 -3.35
N TRP A 250 18.42 17.04 -2.35
CA TRP A 250 19.60 17.84 -2.52
C TRP A 250 20.74 17.21 -1.72
N GLU A 251 21.84 16.93 -2.40
CA GLU A 251 23.06 16.37 -1.81
C GLU A 251 24.26 17.12 -2.37
N GLU A 252 25.06 17.73 -1.50
CA GLU A 252 26.25 18.47 -1.92
C GLU A 252 27.43 18.19 -0.96
N PRO A 253 28.67 18.11 -1.47
CA PRO A 253 29.86 18.01 -0.64
C PRO A 253 30.13 19.35 0.05
N LEU A 254 30.27 19.31 1.37
CA LEU A 254 30.67 20.43 2.21
C LEU A 254 32.09 20.19 2.74
N THR A 255 32.99 21.10 2.38
CA THR A 255 34.37 21.10 2.90
C THR A 255 34.45 22.03 4.11
N LEU A 256 34.91 21.48 5.23
CA LEU A 256 35.02 22.15 6.52
C LEU A 256 36.48 22.35 6.89
N SER A 257 36.82 23.53 7.38
CA SER A 257 38.15 23.84 7.93
C SER A 257 38.00 24.45 9.32
N PRO A 258 38.19 23.65 10.39
CA PRO A 258 38.09 24.13 11.76
C PRO A 258 39.14 25.22 12.06
N PRO A 259 38.73 26.41 12.54
CA PRO A 259 39.63 27.54 12.73
C PRO A 259 40.40 27.53 14.06
N ILE A 260 40.07 26.61 14.97
CA ILE A 260 40.62 26.53 16.33
C ILE A 260 41.08 25.11 16.66
N GLU A 261 42.12 25.00 17.48
CA GLU A 261 42.60 23.73 18.02
C GLU A 261 41.75 23.31 19.23
N GLY A 262 41.50 22.01 19.40
CA GLY A 262 40.75 21.47 20.53
C GLY A 262 40.47 19.97 20.40
N LYS A 263 40.07 19.35 21.52
CA LYS A 263 39.69 17.93 21.58
C LYS A 263 38.21 17.80 21.91
N ASP A 264 37.58 16.77 21.35
CA ASP A 264 36.15 16.45 21.52
C ASP A 264 35.26 17.69 21.34
N MET A 265 35.52 18.46 20.27
CA MET A 265 34.73 19.64 19.95
C MET A 265 33.46 19.24 19.19
N LYS A 266 32.35 19.89 19.53
CA LYS A 266 31.05 19.64 18.90
C LYS A 266 30.94 20.44 17.60
N LEU A 267 30.87 19.73 16.48
CA LEU A 267 30.55 20.26 15.16
C LEU A 267 29.08 19.94 14.85
N GLU A 268 28.24 20.97 14.83
CA GLU A 268 26.80 20.86 14.66
C GLU A 268 26.37 21.33 13.28
N PHE A 269 25.46 20.59 12.66
CA PHE A 269 24.76 20.95 11.43
C PHE A 269 23.31 21.20 11.80
N LEU A 270 22.83 22.40 11.51
CA LEU A 270 21.51 22.87 11.91
C LEU A 270 20.72 23.22 10.65
N LEU A 271 19.55 22.62 10.50
CA LEU A 271 18.64 22.89 9.41
C LEU A 271 17.42 23.63 9.95
N PHE A 272 17.17 24.83 9.45
CA PHE A 272 16.00 25.64 9.77
C PHE A 272 15.01 25.59 8.61
N ASN A 273 13.72 25.61 8.92
CA ASN A 273 12.65 25.77 7.95
C ASN A 273 12.01 27.17 8.08
N GLU A 274 10.95 27.41 7.31
CA GLU A 274 10.26 28.71 7.33
C GLU A 274 9.42 28.96 8.60
N THR A 275 9.14 27.93 9.40
CA THR A 275 8.23 28.02 10.54
C THR A 275 8.87 28.76 11.72
N ASP A 276 10.10 28.41 12.08
CA ASP A 276 10.86 29.07 13.14
C ASP A 276 12.34 29.16 12.75
N LYS A 277 12.85 30.38 12.65
CA LYS A 277 14.26 30.66 12.32
C LYS A 277 15.18 30.65 13.53
N ASN A 278 14.63 30.58 14.75
CA ASN A 278 15.40 30.60 15.98
C ASN A 278 15.63 29.19 16.55
N THR A 279 14.78 28.23 16.19
CA THR A 279 14.86 26.83 16.62
C THR A 279 15.17 25.95 15.42
N PRO A 280 16.23 25.12 15.45
CA PRO A 280 16.52 24.22 14.34
C PRO A 280 15.37 23.22 14.17
N TYR A 281 14.97 23.00 12.92
CA TYR A 281 13.96 22.01 12.56
C TYR A 281 14.53 20.58 12.59
N ARG A 282 15.80 20.44 12.18
CA ARG A 282 16.61 19.22 12.31
C ARG A 282 18.03 19.61 12.72
N ASP A 283 18.67 18.75 13.51
CA ASP A 283 20.06 18.91 13.92
C ASP A 283 20.82 17.60 13.83
N LEU A 284 22.09 17.70 13.46
CA LEU A 284 23.06 16.61 13.41
C LEU A 284 24.35 17.09 14.09
N HIS A 285 25.17 16.18 14.59
CA HIS A 285 26.46 16.55 15.14
C HIS A 285 27.53 15.48 14.94
N LEU A 286 28.77 15.93 14.87
CA LEU A 286 29.97 15.13 14.93
C LEU A 286 30.85 15.64 16.08
N TRP A 287 31.55 14.72 16.74
CA TRP A 287 32.62 15.06 17.67
C TRP A 287 33.93 15.02 16.92
N ILE A 288 34.66 16.14 16.93
CA ILE A 288 35.91 16.29 16.16
C ILE A 288 37.08 16.69 17.05
N ASN A 289 38.28 16.26 16.66
CA ASN A 289 39.54 16.70 17.23
C ASN A 289 40.31 17.51 16.19
N VAL A 290 40.89 18.62 16.62
CA VAL A 290 41.76 19.46 15.79
C VAL A 290 43.10 19.56 16.50
N ASN A 291 44.17 19.10 15.85
CA ASN A 291 45.53 19.10 16.39
C ASN A 291 46.42 20.10 15.63
N SER A 292 47.39 20.71 16.31
CA SER A 292 48.40 21.58 15.69
C SER A 292 49.37 20.85 14.73
N THR A 293 49.47 19.52 14.79
CA THR A 293 50.37 18.69 13.94
C THR A 293 49.69 17.39 13.52
N ASP A 294 49.91 16.93 12.27
CA ASP A 294 49.54 15.57 11.82
C ASP A 294 50.27 14.54 12.70
N ASN A 295 49.54 13.82 13.55
CA ASN A 295 50.06 12.70 14.35
C ASN A 295 49.11 11.52 14.25
#